data_AF-A0A2S8B5M9-F1
#
_entry.id   AF-A0A2S8B5M9-F1
#
_cell.length_a   1.000
_cell.length_b   1.000
_cell.length_c   1.000
_cell.angle_alpha   90.00
_cell.angle_beta   90.00
_cell.angle_gamma   90.00
#
_symmetry.space_group_name_H-M   'P 1'
#
loop_
_entity.id
_entity.type
_entity.pdbx_description
1 polymer ?
#
loop_
_entity_poly.entity_id
_entity_poly.type
_entity_poly.pdbx_seq_one_letter_code
_entity_poly.pdbx_strand_id
1 'polypeptide(L)'
;MNRVLNPPVIVAALLLLLAGAASLGWLWLRDGRAAPTAIIILFLPIALLLAGMLAGGSSRTQIGISAWAITMFAAMIPAYYVLQSGPANWFVQWRFMVGYGLFFVVVLPVFMLWLASWTAWVPPAPGAMPIAEHRLKRRVQSLADAGLKLRIERPTGQPDRMLVTRDFRDDKRTVGVRLTFVSGGHCVLVREVSLIRGDKPMNASEAQMRSGPRQRDGTHPDADLIYDASLTVTPPSEAIRRQMTLRITDDRVEIASGQDIAAAPGNLAHLLTELVHQSGWGWQGVFADWQGRCNRN
;
A
#
# COMPACT_ATOMS: atom_id res chain seq x y z
N MET A 1 4.81 4.74 16.18
CA MET A 1 3.33 4.71 16.20
C MET A 1 2.85 5.21 17.55
N ASN A 2 1.88 6.12 17.59
CA ASN A 2 1.28 6.59 18.84
C ASN A 2 0.42 5.47 19.44
N ARG A 3 0.68 5.10 20.71
CA ARG A 3 0.03 3.94 21.36
C ARG A 3 -1.47 4.11 21.51
N VAL A 4 -1.90 5.33 21.77
CA VAL A 4 -3.31 5.70 22.02
C VAL A 4 -4.13 5.71 20.73
N LEU A 5 -3.49 5.99 19.59
CA LEU A 5 -4.13 6.03 18.27
C LEU A 5 -4.00 4.70 17.51
N ASN A 6 -3.64 3.62 18.19
CA ASN A 6 -3.58 2.31 17.56
C ASN A 6 -5.01 1.78 17.28
N PRO A 7 -5.24 1.10 16.14
CA PRO A 7 -6.57 0.60 15.78
C PRO A 7 -7.24 -0.24 16.87
N PRO A 8 -6.55 -1.17 17.55
CA PRO A 8 -7.16 -1.93 18.66
C PRO A 8 -7.64 -1.07 19.83
N VAL A 9 -6.93 0.01 20.15
CA VAL A 9 -7.26 0.91 21.25
C VAL A 9 -8.47 1.76 20.89
N ILE A 10 -8.56 2.23 19.65
CA ILE A 10 -9.72 2.98 19.14
C ILE A 10 -10.97 2.10 19.18
N VAL A 11 -10.88 0.86 18.66
CA VAL A 11 -12.02 -0.07 18.66
C VAL A 11 -12.43 -0.43 20.09
N ALA A 12 -11.48 -0.73 20.98
CA ALA A 12 -11.75 -0.96 22.39
C ALA A 12 -12.46 0.23 23.06
N ALA A 13 -11.99 1.46 22.81
CA ALA A 13 -12.61 2.67 23.35
C ALA A 13 -14.05 2.84 22.86
N LEU A 14 -14.32 2.58 21.57
CA LEU A 14 -15.68 2.62 21.01
C LEU A 14 -16.60 1.57 21.65
N LEU A 15 -16.11 0.35 21.87
CA LEU A 15 -16.89 -0.70 22.54
C LEU A 15 -17.22 -0.33 23.99
N LEU A 16 -16.26 0.22 24.73
CA LEU A 16 -16.47 0.70 26.09
C LEU A 16 -17.42 1.91 26.15
N LEU A 17 -17.35 2.81 25.17
CA LEU A 17 -18.30 3.93 25.03
C LEU A 17 -19.71 3.43 24.75
N LEU A 18 -19.89 2.47 23.84
CA LEU A 18 -21.19 1.88 23.53
C LEU A 18 -21.78 1.17 24.76
N ALA A 19 -20.95 0.43 25.48
CA ALA A 19 -21.33 -0.20 26.74
C ALA A 19 -21.76 0.83 27.79
N GLY A 20 -21.00 1.92 27.96
CA GLY A 20 -21.34 3.02 28.85
C GLY A 20 -22.64 3.73 28.47
N ALA A 21 -22.82 4.01 27.17
CA ALA A 21 -24.01 4.66 26.63
C ALA A 21 -25.27 3.79 26.77
N ALA A 22 -25.16 2.47 26.56
CA ALA A 22 -26.26 1.54 26.78
C ALA A 22 -26.71 1.53 28.24
N SER A 23 -25.76 1.50 29.19
CA SER A 23 -26.05 1.60 30.62
C SER A 23 -26.65 2.95 31.02
N LEU A 24 -26.13 4.06 30.47
CA LEU A 24 -26.70 5.39 30.72
C LEU A 24 -28.13 5.50 30.17
N GLY A 25 -28.35 5.04 28.94
CA GLY A 25 -29.66 5.04 28.30
C GLY A 25 -30.66 4.20 29.08
N TRP A 26 -30.24 3.05 29.63
CA TRP A 26 -31.06 2.25 30.52
C TRP A 26 -31.45 2.99 31.80
N LEU A 27 -30.48 3.60 32.49
CA LEU A 27 -30.74 4.40 33.70
C LEU A 27 -31.68 5.57 33.41
N TRP A 28 -31.50 6.24 32.28
CA TRP A 28 -32.36 7.34 31.85
C TRP A 28 -33.79 6.88 31.52
N LEU A 29 -33.95 5.76 30.80
CA LEU A 29 -35.27 5.19 30.52
C LEU A 29 -35.99 4.72 31.80
N ARG A 30 -35.23 4.30 32.81
CA ARG A 30 -35.76 3.81 34.08
C ARG A 30 -36.16 4.95 35.02
N ASP A 31 -35.28 5.92 35.23
CA ASP A 31 -35.39 6.92 36.29
C ASP A 31 -35.70 8.34 35.76
N GLY A 32 -35.71 8.53 34.43
CA GLY A 32 -35.93 9.82 33.76
C GLY A 32 -34.80 10.84 33.95
N ARG A 33 -33.76 10.49 34.72
CA ARG A 33 -32.61 11.36 35.06
C ARG A 33 -31.36 10.51 35.21
N ALA A 34 -30.21 11.07 34.83
CA ALA A 34 -28.90 10.47 35.08
C ALA A 34 -28.17 11.30 36.14
N ALA A 35 -27.76 10.66 37.25
CA ALA A 35 -26.95 11.33 38.25
C ALA A 35 -25.55 11.67 37.70
N PRO A 36 -24.92 12.77 38.11
CA PRO A 36 -23.55 13.12 37.70
C PRO A 36 -22.54 12.01 38.01
N THR A 37 -22.76 11.26 39.10
CA THR A 37 -21.96 10.09 39.49
C THR A 37 -22.06 8.94 38.49
N ALA A 38 -23.22 8.74 37.86
CA ALA A 38 -23.40 7.74 36.80
C ALA A 38 -22.52 8.06 35.60
N ILE A 39 -22.46 9.34 35.19
CA ILE A 39 -21.63 9.77 34.07
C ILE A 39 -20.15 9.46 34.35
N ILE A 40 -19.65 9.83 35.53
CA ILE A 40 -18.24 9.59 35.92
C ILE A 40 -17.90 8.09 35.88
N ILE A 41 -18.76 7.25 36.47
CA ILE A 41 -18.55 5.79 36.55
C ILE A 41 -18.57 5.14 35.16
N LEU A 42 -19.37 5.67 34.23
CA LEU A 42 -19.48 5.14 32.87
C LEU A 42 -18.31 5.56 31.96
N PHE A 43 -17.57 6.62 32.29
CA PHE A 43 -16.31 6.99 31.63
C PHE A 43 -15.08 6.30 32.22
N LEU A 44 -15.18 5.74 33.43
CA LEU A 44 -14.08 5.03 34.10
C LEU A 44 -13.44 3.92 33.25
N PRO A 45 -14.17 3.11 32.46
CA PRO A 45 -13.57 2.09 31.62
C PRO A 45 -12.59 2.64 30.58
N ILE A 46 -12.85 3.83 30.05
CA ILE A 46 -11.99 4.49 29.07
C ILE A 46 -10.73 5.03 29.75
N ALA A 47 -10.88 5.60 30.95
CA ALA A 47 -9.74 6.02 31.75
C ALA A 47 -8.82 4.83 32.08
N LEU A 48 -9.39 3.67 32.41
CA LEU A 48 -8.64 2.42 32.63
C LEU A 48 -7.93 1.94 31.36
N LEU A 49 -8.59 2.03 30.20
CA LEU A 49 -7.98 1.70 28.91
C LEU A 49 -6.78 2.61 28.61
N LEU A 50 -6.94 3.92 28.78
CA LEU A 50 -5.85 4.88 28.57
C LEU A 50 -4.71 4.65 29.56
N ALA A 51 -5.01 4.46 30.84
CA ALA A 51 -4.02 4.16 31.87
C ALA A 51 -3.26 2.85 31.55
N GLY A 52 -3.94 1.79 31.13
CA GLY A 52 -3.31 0.54 30.75
C GLY A 52 -2.39 0.66 29.52
N MET A 53 -2.77 1.47 28.54
CA MET A 53 -1.95 1.73 27.35
C MET A 53 -0.74 2.63 27.63
N LEU A 54 -0.85 3.51 28.64
CA LEU A 54 0.27 4.33 29.12
C LEU A 54 1.23 3.52 30.00
N ALA A 55 0.73 2.57 30.78
CA ALA A 55 1.51 1.78 31.73
C ALA A 55 2.29 0.60 31.11
N GLY A 56 1.89 0.06 29.95
CA GLY A 56 2.54 -1.15 29.43
C GLY A 56 2.43 -1.40 27.91
N GLY A 57 3.39 -2.19 27.41
CA GLY A 57 3.40 -2.77 26.07
C GLY A 57 4.14 -1.96 25.00
N SER A 58 5.23 -2.49 24.47
CA SER A 58 5.90 -1.96 23.26
C SER A 58 5.61 -2.79 22.00
N SER A 59 5.17 -4.04 22.18
CA SER A 59 4.86 -4.97 21.09
C SER A 59 3.38 -4.96 20.72
N ARG A 60 3.06 -5.23 19.44
CA ARG A 60 1.67 -5.35 18.96
C ARG A 60 0.88 -6.39 19.76
N THR A 61 1.49 -7.51 20.09
CA THR A 61 0.85 -8.58 20.88
C THR A 61 0.46 -8.10 22.28
N GLN A 62 1.36 -7.40 22.98
CA GLN A 62 1.04 -6.83 24.29
C GLN A 62 -0.08 -5.79 24.20
N ILE A 63 -0.08 -4.93 23.17
CA ILE A 63 -1.15 -3.95 22.95
C ILE A 63 -2.49 -4.65 22.71
N GLY A 64 -2.51 -5.71 21.89
CA GLY A 64 -3.72 -6.49 21.62
C GLY A 64 -4.27 -7.17 22.88
N ILE A 65 -3.40 -7.82 23.67
CA ILE A 65 -3.78 -8.49 24.92
C ILE A 65 -4.32 -7.47 25.94
N SER A 66 -3.63 -6.34 26.12
CA SER A 66 -4.07 -5.30 27.05
C SER A 66 -5.41 -4.70 26.63
N ALA A 67 -5.61 -4.41 25.34
CA ALA A 67 -6.87 -3.87 24.83
C ALA A 67 -8.02 -4.87 25.04
N TRP A 68 -7.78 -6.15 24.77
CA TRP A 68 -8.75 -7.21 24.98
C TRP A 68 -9.12 -7.38 26.46
N ALA A 69 -8.13 -7.51 27.34
CA ALA A 69 -8.35 -7.72 28.77
C ALA A 69 -9.10 -6.53 29.39
N ILE A 70 -8.70 -5.30 29.07
CA ILE A 70 -9.38 -4.11 29.60
C ILE A 70 -10.80 -4.01 29.06
N THR A 71 -11.05 -4.31 27.78
CA THR A 71 -12.40 -4.31 27.21
C THR A 71 -13.30 -5.34 27.90
N MET A 72 -12.76 -6.52 28.21
CA MET A 72 -13.48 -7.59 28.92
C MET A 72 -13.87 -7.18 30.35
N PHE A 73 -12.91 -6.71 31.14
CA PHE A 73 -13.14 -6.46 32.57
C PHE A 73 -13.75 -5.09 32.84
N ALA A 74 -13.32 -4.04 32.15
CA ALA A 74 -13.79 -2.69 32.42
C ALA A 74 -15.24 -2.47 31.98
N ALA A 75 -15.73 -3.24 31.01
CA ALA A 75 -17.14 -3.29 30.65
C ALA A 75 -18.05 -3.75 31.81
N MET A 76 -17.54 -4.54 32.75
CA MET A 76 -18.34 -4.98 33.90
C MET A 76 -18.70 -3.82 34.84
N ILE A 77 -17.94 -2.73 34.83
CA ILE A 77 -18.15 -1.57 35.72
C ILE A 77 -19.50 -0.89 35.46
N PRO A 78 -19.85 -0.49 34.21
CA PRO A 78 -21.19 -0.03 33.86
C PRO A 78 -22.30 -0.99 34.29
N ALA A 79 -22.12 -2.30 34.08
CA ALA A 79 -23.15 -3.29 34.39
C ALA A 79 -23.37 -3.42 35.91
N TYR A 80 -22.27 -3.51 36.68
CA TYR A 80 -22.30 -3.56 38.13
C TYR A 80 -22.97 -2.31 38.73
N TYR A 81 -22.66 -1.13 38.19
CA TYR A 81 -23.28 0.11 38.64
C TYR A 81 -24.80 0.13 38.42
N VAL A 82 -25.28 -0.34 37.26
CA VAL A 82 -26.72 -0.42 36.96
C VAL A 82 -27.44 -1.40 37.90
N LEU A 83 -26.78 -2.51 38.25
CA LEU A 83 -27.31 -3.50 39.19
C LEU A 83 -27.37 -2.95 40.61
N GLN A 84 -26.32 -2.26 41.07
CA GLN A 84 -26.26 -1.68 42.42
C GLN A 84 -27.23 -0.50 42.58
N SER A 85 -27.41 0.31 41.55
CA SER A 85 -28.34 1.44 41.54
C SER A 85 -29.78 1.02 41.24
N GLY A 86 -30.06 -0.28 41.13
CA GLY A 86 -31.34 -0.85 40.73
C GLY A 86 -32.46 -0.72 41.77
N PRO A 87 -33.73 -0.58 41.33
CA PRO A 87 -34.88 -0.77 42.22
C PRO A 87 -34.91 -2.22 42.73
N ALA A 88 -35.61 -2.46 43.84
CA ALA A 88 -35.82 -3.81 44.39
C ALA A 88 -36.57 -4.78 43.43
N ASN A 89 -37.06 -4.28 42.29
CA ASN A 89 -37.69 -5.09 41.26
C ASN A 89 -36.66 -5.88 40.45
N TRP A 90 -36.49 -7.14 40.84
CA TRP A 90 -35.57 -8.09 40.22
C TRP A 90 -35.81 -8.27 38.71
N PHE A 91 -37.04 -8.13 38.22
CA PHE A 91 -37.39 -8.39 36.81
C PHE A 91 -36.79 -7.34 35.87
N VAL A 92 -36.74 -6.08 36.30
CA VAL A 92 -36.12 -4.98 35.53
C VAL A 92 -34.61 -5.17 35.43
N GLN A 93 -33.97 -5.61 36.52
CA GLN A 93 -32.55 -5.91 36.55
C GLN A 93 -32.20 -7.11 35.63
N TRP A 94 -33.05 -8.13 35.59
CA TRP A 94 -32.86 -9.31 34.75
C TRP A 94 -32.89 -8.97 33.26
N ARG A 95 -33.82 -8.11 32.82
CA ARG A 95 -33.90 -7.65 31.43
C ARG A 95 -32.65 -6.91 30.99
N PHE A 96 -32.09 -6.06 31.87
CA PHE A 96 -30.83 -5.37 31.61
C PHE A 96 -29.68 -6.38 31.48
N MET A 97 -29.54 -7.31 32.42
CA MET A 97 -28.47 -8.33 32.38
C MET A 97 -28.52 -9.17 31.11
N VAL A 98 -29.69 -9.61 30.67
CA VAL A 98 -29.83 -10.39 29.44
C VAL A 98 -29.48 -9.56 28.22
N GLY A 99 -30.02 -8.35 28.09
CA GLY A 99 -29.76 -7.49 26.93
C GLY A 99 -28.28 -7.10 26.83
N TYR A 100 -27.69 -6.67 27.96
CA TYR A 100 -26.29 -6.30 28.06
C TYR A 100 -25.36 -7.50 27.85
N GLY A 101 -25.68 -8.64 28.47
CA GLY A 101 -24.93 -9.88 28.31
C GLY A 101 -24.95 -10.40 26.88
N LEU A 102 -26.12 -10.40 26.22
CA LEU A 102 -26.25 -10.83 24.83
C LEU A 102 -25.44 -9.94 23.88
N PHE A 103 -25.45 -8.62 24.09
CA PHE A 103 -24.61 -7.69 23.34
C PHE A 103 -23.13 -8.07 23.46
N PHE A 104 -22.64 -8.32 24.69
CA PHE A 104 -21.25 -8.72 24.92
C PHE A 104 -20.91 -10.08 24.30
N VAL A 105 -21.81 -11.06 24.40
CA VAL A 105 -21.63 -12.40 23.81
C VAL A 105 -21.50 -12.34 22.28
N VAL A 106 -22.17 -11.40 21.60
CA VAL A 106 -22.06 -11.24 20.15
C VAL A 106 -20.83 -10.43 19.75
N VAL A 107 -20.53 -9.35 20.48
CA VAL A 107 -19.51 -8.39 20.07
C VAL A 107 -18.09 -8.84 20.43
N LEU A 108 -17.91 -9.50 21.58
CA LEU A 108 -16.58 -9.91 22.04
C LEU A 108 -15.91 -10.96 21.14
N PRO A 109 -16.60 -12.00 20.63
CA PRO A 109 -15.97 -12.96 19.72
C PRO A 109 -15.52 -12.31 18.41
N VAL A 110 -16.34 -11.42 17.85
CA VAL A 110 -15.99 -10.66 16.64
C VAL A 110 -14.77 -9.80 16.88
N PHE A 111 -14.74 -9.07 18.01
CA PHE A 111 -13.60 -8.25 18.39
C PHE A 111 -12.34 -9.09 18.62
N MET A 112 -12.46 -10.24 19.29
CA MET A 112 -11.36 -11.17 19.53
C MET A 112 -10.79 -11.75 18.22
N LEU A 113 -11.64 -12.20 17.30
CA LEU A 113 -11.22 -12.73 16.00
C LEU A 113 -10.50 -11.66 15.17
N TRP A 114 -11.04 -10.45 15.14
CA TRP A 114 -10.41 -9.32 14.46
C TRP A 114 -9.07 -8.95 15.11
N LEU A 115 -8.99 -8.90 16.44
CA LEU A 115 -7.75 -8.67 17.19
C LEU A 115 -6.70 -9.73 16.88
N ALA A 116 -7.08 -11.01 16.86
CA ALA A 116 -6.17 -12.11 16.56
C ALA A 116 -5.58 -11.97 15.15
N SER A 117 -6.42 -11.64 14.16
CA SER A 117 -5.96 -11.33 12.80
C SER A 117 -5.01 -10.14 12.77
N TRP A 118 -5.28 -9.10 13.55
CA TRP A 118 -4.43 -7.91 13.62
C TRP A 118 -3.08 -8.20 14.29
N THR A 119 -3.06 -8.98 15.37
CA THR A 119 -1.82 -9.37 16.07
C THR A 119 -0.97 -10.33 15.24
N ALA A 120 -1.61 -11.18 14.43
CA ALA A 120 -0.93 -12.10 13.51
C ALA A 120 -0.40 -11.40 12.24
N TRP A 121 -0.81 -10.16 11.98
CA TRP A 121 -0.38 -9.42 10.81
C TRP A 121 1.08 -8.94 10.97
N VAL A 122 1.99 -9.65 10.30
CA VAL A 122 3.41 -9.31 10.24
C VAL A 122 3.60 -8.19 9.22
N PRO A 123 4.01 -6.97 9.63
CA PRO A 123 4.37 -5.95 8.67
C PRO A 123 5.62 -6.43 7.91
N PRO A 124 5.71 -6.24 6.59
CA PRO A 124 6.89 -6.65 5.84
C PRO A 124 8.13 -5.99 6.45
N ALA A 125 9.16 -6.79 6.70
CA ALA A 125 10.41 -6.27 7.25
C ALA A 125 10.97 -5.18 6.31
N PRO A 126 11.58 -4.10 6.84
CA PRO A 126 12.21 -3.09 6.00
C PRO A 126 13.24 -3.75 5.07
N GLY A 127 12.99 -3.71 3.76
CA GLY A 127 13.85 -4.34 2.74
C GLY A 127 13.51 -5.79 2.38
N ALA A 128 12.51 -6.43 2.99
CA ALA A 128 11.98 -7.70 2.52
C ALA A 128 11.01 -7.47 1.36
N MET A 129 11.46 -7.73 0.13
CA MET A 129 10.61 -7.64 -1.06
C MET A 129 9.42 -8.61 -0.92
N PRO A 130 8.15 -8.16 -1.03
CA PRO A 130 7.02 -9.07 -1.09
C PRO A 130 7.19 -10.05 -2.26
N ILE A 131 6.81 -11.31 -2.06
CA ILE A 131 7.03 -12.41 -3.02
C ILE A 131 6.53 -12.04 -4.42
N ALA A 132 5.41 -11.31 -4.51
CA ALA A 132 4.86 -10.84 -5.78
C ALA A 132 5.80 -9.85 -6.52
N GLU A 133 6.48 -8.95 -5.80
CA GLU A 133 7.43 -7.99 -6.38
C GLU A 133 8.68 -8.72 -6.84
N HIS A 134 9.17 -9.66 -6.04
CA HIS A 134 10.32 -10.50 -6.38
C HIS A 134 10.07 -11.33 -7.64
N ARG A 135 8.90 -11.94 -7.76
CA ARG A 135 8.48 -12.67 -8.98
C ARG A 135 8.40 -11.76 -10.19
N LEU A 136 7.79 -10.57 -10.06
CA LEU A 136 7.74 -9.62 -11.17
C LEU A 136 9.14 -9.18 -11.61
N LYS A 137 10.03 -8.86 -10.67
CA LYS A 137 11.44 -8.52 -11.00
C LYS A 137 12.15 -9.67 -11.70
N ARG A 138 11.93 -10.92 -11.28
CA ARG A 138 12.49 -12.11 -11.97
C ARG A 138 11.92 -12.30 -13.37
N ARG A 139 10.64 -12.06 -13.57
CA ARG A 139 10.00 -12.11 -14.90
C ARG A 139 10.55 -11.05 -15.85
N VAL A 140 10.75 -9.82 -15.35
CA VAL A 140 11.41 -8.76 -16.12
C VAL A 140 12.85 -9.16 -16.47
N GLN A 141 13.56 -9.83 -15.55
CA GLN A 141 14.90 -10.38 -15.86
C GLN A 141 14.85 -11.47 -16.93
N SER A 142 13.92 -12.42 -16.81
CA SER A 142 13.74 -13.49 -17.80
C SER A 142 13.39 -12.96 -19.19
N LEU A 143 12.84 -11.76 -19.30
CA LEU A 143 12.56 -11.13 -20.60
C LEU A 143 13.85 -10.81 -21.38
N ALA A 144 14.98 -10.55 -20.70
CA ALA A 144 16.27 -10.38 -21.35
C ALA A 144 16.77 -11.70 -21.97
N ASP A 145 16.44 -12.83 -21.35
CA ASP A 145 16.79 -14.16 -21.84
C ASP A 145 15.89 -14.61 -23.02
N ALA A 146 14.78 -13.91 -23.28
CA ALA A 146 13.82 -14.21 -24.36
C ALA A 146 14.30 -13.78 -25.77
N GLY A 147 15.61 -13.60 -25.97
CA GLY A 147 16.21 -13.23 -27.25
C GLY A 147 16.05 -11.75 -27.63
N LEU A 148 15.64 -10.90 -26.69
CA LEU A 148 15.62 -9.45 -26.86
C LEU A 148 16.93 -8.87 -26.32
N LYS A 149 17.63 -8.03 -27.09
CA LYS A 149 18.85 -7.32 -26.65
C LYS A 149 18.52 -6.27 -25.57
N LEU A 150 18.16 -6.73 -24.38
CA LEU A 150 17.78 -5.91 -23.23
C LEU A 150 18.92 -5.90 -22.22
N ARG A 151 19.22 -4.72 -21.68
CA ARG A 151 20.10 -4.54 -20.54
C ARG A 151 19.25 -4.12 -19.34
N ILE A 152 19.51 -4.75 -18.20
CA ILE A 152 18.73 -4.54 -16.99
C ILE A 152 19.68 -4.08 -15.89
N GLU A 153 19.45 -2.88 -15.39
CA GLU A 153 20.27 -2.27 -14.35
C GLU A 153 19.44 -2.08 -13.07
N ARG A 154 20.02 -2.45 -11.94
CA ARG A 154 19.46 -2.20 -10.60
C ARG A 154 20.30 -1.11 -9.93
N PRO A 155 19.79 0.12 -9.76
CA PRO A 155 20.55 1.19 -9.16
C PRO A 155 20.94 0.85 -7.72
N THR A 156 22.23 1.00 -7.39
CA THR A 156 22.75 0.73 -6.04
C THR A 156 22.05 1.63 -5.01
N GLY A 157 21.54 1.04 -3.93
CA GLY A 157 20.83 1.78 -2.88
C GLY A 157 19.36 2.08 -3.17
N GLN A 158 18.80 1.65 -4.31
CA GLN A 158 17.38 1.83 -4.65
C GLN A 158 16.76 0.50 -5.09
N PRO A 159 16.48 -0.42 -4.14
CA PRO A 159 16.01 -1.78 -4.45
C PRO A 159 14.67 -1.80 -5.18
N ASP A 160 13.86 -0.76 -5.02
CA ASP A 160 12.53 -0.62 -5.61
C ASP A 160 12.57 -0.08 -7.04
N ARG A 161 13.76 0.16 -7.60
CA ARG A 161 13.94 0.67 -8.95
C ARG A 161 14.67 -0.32 -9.83
N MET A 162 14.24 -0.36 -11.09
CA MET A 162 14.85 -1.17 -12.14
C MET A 162 14.83 -0.36 -13.43
N LEU A 163 15.96 -0.29 -14.10
CA LEU A 163 16.09 0.35 -15.40
C LEU A 163 16.21 -0.75 -16.44
N VAL A 164 15.26 -0.80 -17.37
CA VAL A 164 15.30 -1.71 -18.52
C VAL A 164 15.65 -0.88 -19.74
N THR A 165 16.85 -1.09 -20.27
CA THR A 165 17.33 -0.44 -21.49
C THR A 165 17.36 -1.42 -22.64
N ARG A 166 17.19 -0.88 -23.83
CA ARG A 166 17.32 -1.61 -25.08
C ARG A 166 18.24 -0.85 -26.00
N ASP A 167 19.29 -1.54 -26.41
CA ASP A 167 20.28 -1.01 -27.33
C ASP A 167 19.80 -1.27 -28.77
N PHE A 168 19.92 -0.26 -29.64
CA PHE A 168 19.56 -0.36 -31.05
C PHE A 168 20.54 0.43 -31.93
N ARG A 169 20.62 0.06 -33.22
CA ARG A 169 21.57 0.62 -34.20
C ARG A 169 23.03 0.47 -33.74
N ASP A 170 23.46 -0.79 -33.59
CA ASP A 170 24.83 -1.16 -33.19
C ASP A 170 25.27 -0.47 -31.88
N ASP A 171 24.39 -0.50 -30.88
CA ASP A 171 24.60 0.04 -29.52
C ASP A 171 24.87 1.55 -29.46
N LYS A 172 24.64 2.29 -30.55
CA LYS A 172 24.80 3.76 -30.59
C LYS A 172 23.62 4.50 -29.95
N ARG A 173 22.48 3.85 -29.81
CA ARG A 173 21.30 4.43 -29.16
C ARG A 173 20.67 3.46 -28.19
N THR A 174 20.12 4.02 -27.11
CA THR A 174 19.47 3.23 -26.08
C THR A 174 18.13 3.85 -25.70
N VAL A 175 17.07 3.03 -25.70
CA VAL A 175 15.76 3.40 -25.14
C VAL A 175 15.66 2.76 -23.77
N GLY A 176 15.39 3.56 -22.73
CA GLY A 176 15.25 3.11 -21.37
C GLY A 176 13.82 3.26 -20.84
N VAL A 177 13.41 2.32 -20.00
CA VAL A 177 12.20 2.40 -19.20
C VAL A 177 12.59 2.18 -17.74
N ARG A 178 12.39 3.21 -16.93
CA ARG A 178 12.60 3.15 -15.48
C ARG A 178 11.30 2.70 -14.82
N LEU A 179 11.38 1.56 -14.14
CA LEU A 179 10.30 0.97 -13.35
C LEU A 179 10.57 1.25 -11.87
N THR A 180 9.58 1.79 -11.16
CA THR A 180 9.61 1.94 -9.69
C THR A 180 8.45 1.15 -9.11
N PHE A 181 8.75 0.15 -8.29
CA PHE A 181 7.76 -0.77 -7.73
C PHE A 181 7.16 -0.19 -6.45
N VAL A 182 5.82 -0.11 -6.41
CA VAL A 182 5.06 0.34 -5.25
C VAL A 182 4.28 -0.85 -4.71
N SER A 183 4.95 -1.62 -3.85
CA SER A 183 4.44 -2.90 -3.39
C SER A 183 3.18 -2.81 -2.53
N GLY A 184 3.01 -1.71 -1.79
CA GLY A 184 1.80 -1.46 -1.00
C GLY A 184 0.53 -1.32 -1.85
N GLY A 185 0.65 -0.88 -3.10
CA GLY A 185 -0.47 -0.67 -4.02
C GLY A 185 -0.51 -1.64 -5.21
N HIS A 186 0.36 -2.66 -5.23
CA HIS A 186 0.52 -3.59 -6.37
C HIS A 186 0.68 -2.87 -7.72
N CYS A 187 1.47 -1.79 -7.73
CA CYS A 187 1.65 -0.92 -8.88
C CYS A 187 3.11 -0.79 -9.30
N VAL A 188 3.33 -0.49 -10.58
CA VAL A 188 4.61 -0.06 -11.13
C VAL A 188 4.48 1.33 -11.71
N LEU A 189 5.24 2.27 -11.15
CA LEU A 189 5.40 3.62 -11.67
C LEU A 189 6.47 3.61 -12.76
N VAL A 190 6.12 4.11 -13.94
CA VAL A 190 6.95 3.98 -15.13
C VAL A 190 7.33 5.34 -15.69
N ARG A 191 8.62 5.51 -15.99
CA ARG A 191 9.16 6.68 -16.68
C ARG A 191 10.04 6.22 -17.83
N GLU A 192 9.68 6.58 -19.05
CA GLU A 192 10.59 6.39 -20.19
C GLU A 192 11.75 7.39 -20.09
N VAL A 193 12.93 6.92 -20.42
CA VAL A 193 14.18 7.69 -20.41
C VAL A 193 14.84 7.40 -21.74
N SER A 194 15.04 8.40 -22.61
CA SER A 194 15.88 8.19 -23.78
C SER A 194 17.31 8.52 -23.42
N LEU A 195 18.19 7.53 -23.57
CA LEU A 195 19.61 7.68 -23.31
C LEU A 195 20.30 7.66 -24.67
N ILE A 196 20.37 8.84 -25.29
CA ILE A 196 21.09 9.04 -26.56
C ILE A 196 22.54 9.35 -26.22
N ARG A 197 23.48 8.61 -26.80
CA ARG A 197 24.92 8.86 -26.63
C ARG A 197 25.56 9.00 -28.01
N GLY A 198 25.76 10.22 -28.48
CA GLY A 198 26.63 10.43 -29.64
C GLY A 198 26.02 10.38 -31.04
N ASP A 199 24.69 10.42 -31.21
CA ASP A 199 24.07 10.25 -32.55
C ASP A 199 23.25 11.48 -33.02
N LYS A 200 23.14 11.64 -34.35
CA LYS A 200 22.48 12.77 -35.03
C LYS A 200 20.95 12.77 -34.81
N PRO A 201 20.27 13.91 -34.67
CA PRO A 201 18.82 13.96 -34.49
C PRO A 201 18.05 13.29 -35.66
N MET A 202 16.96 12.57 -35.37
CA MET A 202 16.15 11.82 -36.36
C MET A 202 15.08 12.68 -37.01
N ASN A 203 14.61 13.73 -36.34
CA ASN A 203 13.59 14.62 -36.89
C ASN A 203 13.82 16.07 -36.44
N ALA A 204 13.14 16.99 -37.12
CA ALA A 204 13.23 18.42 -36.83
C ALA A 204 12.82 18.77 -35.39
N SER A 205 11.94 17.97 -34.79
CA SER A 205 11.48 18.14 -33.40
C SER A 205 12.56 17.80 -32.38
N GLU A 206 13.34 16.75 -32.64
CA GLU A 206 14.48 16.32 -31.82
C GLU A 206 15.69 17.25 -31.99
N ALA A 207 15.90 17.78 -33.21
CA ALA A 207 16.91 18.80 -33.49
C ALA A 207 16.66 20.14 -32.78
N GLN A 208 15.41 20.42 -32.37
CA GLN A 208 15.03 21.66 -31.67
C GLN A 208 15.13 21.58 -30.14
N MET A 209 15.44 20.40 -29.58
CA MET A 209 15.60 20.25 -28.13
C MET A 209 16.89 20.95 -27.66
N ARG A 210 16.75 22.07 -26.94
CA ARG A 210 17.87 22.82 -26.38
C ARG A 210 18.61 21.98 -25.33
N SER A 211 19.86 21.64 -25.61
CA SER A 211 20.79 21.11 -24.61
C SER A 211 20.98 22.12 -23.47
N GLY A 212 20.93 21.67 -22.21
CA GLY A 212 21.19 22.51 -21.04
C GLY A 212 22.56 23.22 -21.08
N PRO A 213 22.75 24.28 -20.28
CA PRO A 213 23.95 25.10 -20.33
C PRO A 213 25.19 24.30 -19.93
N ARG A 214 26.21 24.28 -20.81
CA ARG A 214 27.53 23.71 -20.54
C ARG A 214 28.58 24.83 -20.44
N GLN A 215 29.56 24.66 -19.56
CA GLN A 215 30.74 25.52 -19.50
C GLN A 215 31.67 25.14 -20.67
N ARG A 216 31.96 26.09 -21.54
CA ARG A 216 32.61 25.90 -22.84
C ARG A 216 34.11 25.68 -22.66
N ASP A 217 34.62 24.51 -23.06
CA ASP A 217 36.05 24.25 -23.20
C ASP A 217 36.36 24.25 -24.71
N GLY A 218 37.01 25.31 -25.19
CA GLY A 218 37.15 25.66 -26.61
C GLY A 218 38.08 24.76 -27.43
N THR A 219 38.27 23.50 -27.02
CA THR A 219 39.21 22.55 -27.62
C THR A 219 38.53 21.41 -28.38
N HIS A 220 37.21 21.27 -28.28
CA HIS A 220 36.46 20.20 -28.95
C HIS A 220 35.34 20.80 -29.83
N PRO A 221 35.15 20.32 -31.09
CA PRO A 221 34.05 20.79 -31.93
C PRO A 221 32.70 20.49 -31.25
N ASP A 222 31.81 21.49 -31.24
CA ASP A 222 30.45 21.43 -30.69
C ASP A 222 29.65 20.34 -31.45
N ALA A 223 29.73 19.10 -30.99
CA ALA A 223 28.86 18.03 -31.45
C ALA A 223 27.50 18.18 -30.77
N ASP A 224 26.43 18.30 -31.57
CA ASP A 224 25.02 18.28 -31.18
C ASP A 224 24.66 16.99 -30.44
N LEU A 225 25.11 16.89 -29.19
CA LEU A 225 24.93 15.74 -28.33
C LEU A 225 23.68 15.98 -27.47
N ILE A 226 22.61 15.27 -27.82
CA ILE A 226 21.39 15.23 -27.02
C ILE A 226 21.67 14.37 -25.79
N TYR A 227 21.76 15.00 -24.63
CA TYR A 227 21.82 14.32 -23.34
C TYR A 227 20.42 14.33 -22.73
N ASP A 228 19.79 13.15 -22.69
CA ASP A 228 18.53 12.88 -21.97
C ASP A 228 17.30 13.62 -22.54
N ALA A 229 16.60 12.98 -23.48
CA ALA A 229 15.26 13.44 -23.87
C ALA A 229 14.22 12.61 -23.09
N SER A 230 13.47 13.25 -22.19
CA SER A 230 12.25 12.63 -21.68
C SER A 230 11.23 12.63 -22.82
N LEU A 231 11.14 11.52 -23.55
CA LEU A 231 10.06 11.32 -24.51
C LEU A 231 8.75 11.40 -23.72
N THR A 232 7.87 12.28 -24.16
CA THR A 232 6.51 12.40 -23.63
C THR A 232 5.85 11.05 -23.87
N VAL A 233 5.69 10.27 -22.80
CA VAL A 233 5.25 8.88 -22.86
C VAL A 233 3.85 8.84 -23.47
N THR A 234 3.72 8.17 -24.60
CA THR A 234 2.40 7.87 -25.16
C THR A 234 1.80 6.73 -24.34
N PRO A 235 0.55 6.80 -23.88
CA PRO A 235 -0.05 5.69 -23.13
C PRO A 235 0.07 4.38 -23.93
N PRO A 236 0.40 3.24 -23.29
CA PRO A 236 0.61 2.00 -24.01
C PRO A 236 -0.63 1.63 -24.84
N SER A 237 -0.44 1.49 -26.16
CA SER A 237 -1.52 1.16 -27.08
C SER A 237 -1.96 -0.30 -26.90
N GLU A 238 -3.25 -0.50 -26.62
CA GLU A 238 -3.83 -1.83 -26.54
C GLU A 238 -3.74 -2.56 -27.89
N ALA A 239 -3.83 -1.82 -29.01
CA ALA A 239 -3.72 -2.40 -30.35
C ALA A 239 -2.35 -3.04 -30.59
N ILE A 240 -1.27 -2.37 -30.16
CA ILE A 240 0.10 -2.90 -30.30
C ILE A 240 0.33 -4.07 -29.32
N ARG A 241 -0.22 -3.99 -28.10
CA ARG A 241 -0.14 -5.08 -27.12
C ARG A 241 -0.82 -6.35 -27.60
N ARG A 242 -1.98 -6.27 -28.26
CA ARG A 242 -2.68 -7.44 -28.81
C ARG A 242 -1.95 -8.12 -29.96
N GLN A 243 -0.98 -7.44 -30.59
CA GLN A 243 -0.16 -8.01 -31.67
C GLN A 243 1.05 -8.80 -31.15
N MET A 244 1.33 -8.75 -29.84
CA MET A 244 2.37 -9.54 -29.19
C MET A 244 1.75 -10.40 -28.09
N THR A 245 2.13 -11.67 -28.01
CA THR A 245 1.64 -12.55 -26.93
C THR A 245 2.81 -13.01 -26.08
N LEU A 246 2.71 -12.75 -24.77
CA LEU A 246 3.63 -13.28 -23.78
C LEU A 246 3.08 -14.57 -23.19
N ARG A 247 3.95 -15.57 -23.00
CA ARG A 247 3.67 -16.78 -22.22
C ARG A 247 4.50 -16.72 -20.95
N ILE A 248 3.83 -16.73 -19.81
CA ILE A 248 4.49 -16.72 -18.49
C ILE A 248 4.33 -18.11 -17.87
N THR A 249 5.44 -18.75 -17.56
CA THR A 249 5.47 -20.02 -16.82
C THR A 249 6.33 -19.81 -15.58
N ASP A 250 5.68 -19.75 -14.42
CA ASP A 250 6.29 -19.34 -13.14
C ASP A 250 6.96 -17.96 -13.21
N ASP A 251 8.30 -17.93 -13.25
CA ASP A 251 9.14 -16.75 -13.36
C ASP A 251 9.72 -16.57 -14.77
N ARG A 252 9.49 -17.51 -15.68
CA ARG A 252 9.98 -17.46 -17.06
C ARG A 252 8.98 -16.77 -17.99
N VAL A 253 9.52 -15.93 -18.87
CA VAL A 253 8.74 -15.19 -19.87
C VAL A 253 9.25 -15.58 -21.26
N GLU A 254 8.32 -15.99 -22.11
CA GLU A 254 8.57 -16.30 -23.51
C GLU A 254 7.67 -15.43 -24.39
N ILE A 255 8.14 -15.06 -25.58
CA ILE A 255 7.34 -14.36 -26.59
C ILE A 255 6.70 -15.44 -27.46
N ALA A 256 5.42 -15.73 -27.23
CA ALA A 256 4.68 -16.75 -27.94
C ALA A 256 4.32 -16.33 -29.38
N SER A 257 4.13 -15.03 -29.62
CA SER A 257 3.86 -14.48 -30.94
C SER A 257 4.26 -12.99 -31.02
N GLY A 258 4.51 -12.51 -32.25
CA GLY A 258 4.86 -11.10 -32.50
C GLY A 258 6.29 -10.74 -32.11
N GLN A 259 7.25 -11.65 -32.29
CA GLN A 259 8.65 -11.43 -31.91
C GLN A 259 9.27 -10.20 -32.60
N ASP A 260 8.97 -9.94 -33.87
CA ASP A 260 9.45 -8.75 -34.59
C ASP A 260 8.89 -7.45 -34.00
N ILE A 261 7.62 -7.49 -33.57
CA ILE A 261 6.93 -6.35 -32.95
C ILE A 261 7.48 -6.11 -31.55
N ALA A 262 7.66 -7.17 -30.76
CA ALA A 262 8.32 -7.10 -29.45
C ALA A 262 9.81 -6.72 -29.58
N ALA A 263 10.43 -6.98 -30.74
CA ALA A 263 11.81 -6.63 -31.02
C ALA A 263 11.99 -5.15 -31.43
N ALA A 264 10.92 -4.47 -31.83
CA ALA A 264 11.01 -3.06 -32.21
C ALA A 264 11.36 -2.17 -30.98
N PRO A 265 12.37 -1.29 -31.06
CA PRO A 265 12.80 -0.45 -29.94
C PRO A 265 11.70 0.42 -29.33
N GLY A 266 10.82 0.98 -30.18
CA GLY A 266 9.69 1.81 -29.76
C GLY A 266 8.60 1.05 -28.99
N ASN A 267 8.61 -0.29 -29.04
CA ASN A 267 7.59 -1.12 -28.40
C ASN A 267 8.00 -1.64 -27.01
N LEU A 268 9.15 -1.23 -26.49
CA LEU A 268 9.64 -1.66 -25.18
C LEU A 268 8.63 -1.37 -24.05
N ALA A 269 8.02 -0.18 -24.04
CA ALA A 269 7.01 0.17 -23.06
C ALA A 269 5.74 -0.68 -23.19
N HIS A 270 5.31 -1.00 -24.43
CA HIS A 270 4.15 -1.87 -24.67
C HIS A 270 4.39 -3.29 -24.18
N LEU A 271 5.58 -3.84 -24.44
CA LEU A 271 6.01 -5.15 -23.99
C LEU A 271 6.05 -5.24 -22.45
N LEU A 272 6.67 -4.25 -21.80
CA LEU A 272 6.73 -4.19 -20.33
C LEU A 272 5.34 -4.00 -19.71
N THR A 273 4.46 -3.22 -20.35
CA THR A 273 3.08 -3.05 -19.90
C THR A 273 2.33 -4.38 -19.92
N GLU A 274 2.46 -5.16 -21.00
CA GLU A 274 1.84 -6.47 -21.12
C GLU A 274 2.34 -7.43 -20.04
N LEU A 275 3.65 -7.47 -19.80
CA LEU A 275 4.27 -8.31 -18.77
C LEU A 275 3.78 -7.95 -17.36
N VAL A 276 3.71 -6.65 -17.03
CA VAL A 276 3.22 -6.14 -15.74
C VAL A 276 1.75 -6.50 -15.56
N HIS A 277 0.94 -6.33 -16.60
CA HIS A 277 -0.49 -6.64 -16.56
C HIS A 277 -0.77 -8.14 -16.37
N GLN A 278 -0.12 -9.01 -17.16
CA GLN A 278 -0.26 -10.47 -17.01
C GLN A 278 0.29 -10.99 -15.68
N SER A 279 1.19 -10.24 -15.03
CA SER A 279 1.67 -10.54 -13.69
C SER A 279 0.74 -10.08 -12.56
N GLY A 280 -0.39 -9.45 -12.89
CA GLY A 280 -1.39 -8.97 -11.92
C GLY A 280 -1.06 -7.62 -11.28
N TRP A 281 -0.17 -6.84 -11.90
CA TRP A 281 0.25 -5.53 -11.38
C TRP A 281 -0.36 -4.38 -12.19
N GLY A 282 -0.60 -3.25 -11.52
CA GLY A 282 -1.02 -2.01 -12.16
C GLY A 282 0.14 -1.32 -12.88
N TRP A 283 -0.09 -0.85 -14.10
CA TRP A 283 0.84 0.01 -14.82
C TRP A 283 0.43 1.48 -14.69
N GLN A 284 1.34 2.33 -14.24
CA GLN A 284 1.08 3.76 -14.13
C GLN A 284 2.26 4.56 -14.70
N GLY A 285 2.04 5.29 -15.79
CA GLY A 285 3.02 6.25 -16.29
C GLY A 285 3.12 7.44 -15.34
N VAL A 286 4.35 7.87 -15.03
CA VAL A 286 4.62 9.12 -14.32
C VAL A 286 4.57 10.26 -15.33
N PHE A 287 3.35 10.59 -15.75
CA PHE A 287 3.04 11.83 -16.46
C PHE A 287 3.01 12.95 -15.42
N ALA A 288 3.61 14.10 -15.72
CA ALA A 288 3.70 15.27 -14.84
C ALA A 288 2.62 15.31 -13.72
N ASP A 289 3.04 15.03 -12.48
CA ASP A 289 2.37 15.20 -11.19
C ASP A 289 0.88 14.83 -10.99
N TRP A 290 0.22 14.13 -11.91
CA TRP A 290 -1.26 14.13 -11.90
C TRP A 290 -1.99 12.79 -11.91
N GLN A 291 -1.48 11.73 -11.28
CA GLN A 291 -2.31 10.55 -11.01
C GLN A 291 -2.00 9.88 -9.66
N GLY A 292 -2.79 10.23 -8.63
CA GLY A 292 -2.71 9.70 -7.27
C GLY A 292 -3.43 8.36 -7.03
N ARG A 293 -3.28 7.36 -7.91
CA ARG A 293 -3.88 6.02 -7.68
C ARG A 293 -2.97 5.07 -6.91
N CYS A 294 -1.68 4.97 -7.24
CA CYS A 294 -0.79 4.03 -6.57
C CYS A 294 -0.22 4.53 -5.22
N ASN A 295 -0.44 5.80 -4.87
CA ASN A 295 -0.08 6.39 -3.57
C ASN A 295 -1.22 6.38 -2.54
N ARG A 296 -2.40 5.83 -2.85
CA ARG A 296 -3.50 5.70 -1.89
C ARG A 296 -3.39 4.34 -1.19
N ASN A 297 -2.59 4.31 -0.13
CA ASN A 297 -2.70 3.36 0.97
C ASN A 297 -3.22 4.09 2.20
#